data_AF-A0ABD1CNL1-F1
#
_entry.id   AF-A0ABD1CNL1-F1
#
_cell.length_a   1.000
_cell.length_b   1.000
_cell.length_c   1.000
_cell.angle_alpha   90.00
_cell.angle_beta   90.00
_cell.angle_gamma   90.00
#
_symmetry.space_group_name_H-M   'P 1'
#
loop_
_entity.id
_entity.type
_entity.pdbx_description
1 polymer ?
#
loop_
_entity_poly.entity_id
_entity_poly.type
_entity_poly.pdbx_seq_one_letter_code
_entity_poly.pdbx_strand_id
1 'polypeptide(L)'
;MLQQSVIEKVFFADSYTGNESLNICRFEWFRPSVASNPEQAQAIRNIVNQTSFPAPYVLFGPPGTGKTSTLAEAIGQIYKLRPSVNVLAVAASNSVTNELTSRVLEIIPKKDVYRIFARSYARKINVSLLERITDKELYAKNPLTGEYDPNVITQLRNNFRSHPALLELPNRMFYAGQLRAKASPDKTHWAVGWDRLPNRTVPLIFHHVVGEMKQDENSSSMYNEQEAEQVLSYVEIIMNDGICGKKLEQTAIGIITPYASQVRYLKDLLNMRGWKDIEVGSTEQYQGREKPIMLMTTGKITERLV
;
A
#
# COMPACT_ATOMS: atom_id res chain seq x y z
N MET A 1 -45.36 19.86 9.62
CA MET A 1 -44.26 20.82 9.38
C MET A 1 -42.98 20.13 9.83
N LEU A 2 -42.29 19.46 8.91
CA LEU A 2 -41.11 18.64 9.23
C LEU A 2 -39.95 19.55 9.67
N GLN A 3 -39.33 19.26 10.82
CA GLN A 3 -38.08 19.90 11.22
C GLN A 3 -37.03 19.65 10.13
N GLN A 4 -36.72 20.68 9.34
CA GLN A 4 -35.55 20.69 8.46
C GLN A 4 -34.33 20.26 9.28
N SER A 5 -33.62 19.25 8.80
CA SER A 5 -32.52 18.66 9.54
C SER A 5 -31.41 19.70 9.76
N VAL A 6 -30.65 19.60 10.86
CA VAL A 6 -29.48 20.48 11.11
C VAL A 6 -28.50 20.45 9.92
N ILE A 7 -28.44 19.33 9.20
CA ILE A 7 -27.63 19.14 7.99
C ILE A 7 -28.10 20.07 6.87
N GLU A 8 -29.41 20.13 6.59
CA GLU A 8 -29.97 21.02 5.56
C GLU A 8 -29.69 22.48 5.88
N LYS A 9 -29.84 22.88 7.15
CA LYS A 9 -29.58 24.26 7.59
C LYS A 9 -28.11 24.67 7.49
N VAL A 10 -27.18 23.73 7.56
CA VAL A 10 -25.73 24.01 7.58
C VAL A 10 -25.10 23.84 6.20
N PHE A 11 -25.44 22.79 5.45
CA PHE A 11 -24.82 22.51 4.15
C PHE A 11 -25.58 23.10 2.96
N PHE A 12 -26.88 23.35 3.11
CA PHE A 12 -27.78 23.81 2.04
C PHE A 12 -28.54 25.07 2.47
N ALA A 13 -27.87 26.00 3.15
CA ALA A 13 -28.47 27.27 3.55
C ALA A 13 -28.76 28.15 2.33
N ASP A 14 -29.99 28.68 2.23
CA ASP A 14 -30.39 29.60 1.15
C ASP A 14 -29.81 31.01 1.28
N SER A 15 -29.27 31.36 2.45
CA SER A 15 -28.68 32.67 2.73
C SER A 15 -27.59 32.59 3.82
N TYR A 16 -26.77 33.64 3.92
CA TYR A 16 -25.79 33.83 4.98
C TYR A 16 -25.99 35.19 5.65
N THR A 17 -25.71 35.28 6.96
CA THR A 17 -25.74 36.54 7.71
C THR A 17 -24.34 37.01 8.10
N GLY A 18 -23.38 36.08 8.14
CA GLY A 18 -22.11 36.30 8.80
C GLY A 18 -22.26 36.36 10.32
N ASN A 19 -21.13 36.39 11.02
CA ASN A 19 -21.11 36.56 12.46
C ASN A 19 -20.68 37.99 12.81
N GLU A 20 -21.65 38.88 13.04
CA GLU A 20 -21.40 40.30 13.33
C GLU A 20 -20.57 40.52 14.62
N SER A 21 -20.58 39.56 15.54
CA SER A 21 -19.78 39.62 16.76
C SER A 21 -18.28 39.39 16.52
N LEU A 22 -17.90 38.92 15.32
CA LEU A 22 -16.52 38.60 14.95
C LEU A 22 -16.01 39.56 13.88
N ASN A 23 -15.25 40.57 14.28
CA ASN A 23 -14.58 41.49 13.36
C ASN A 23 -13.09 41.64 13.68
N ILE A 24 -12.31 40.60 13.38
CA ILE A 24 -10.87 40.58 13.60
C ILE A 24 -10.18 41.23 12.40
N CYS A 25 -9.47 42.34 12.64
CA CYS A 25 -8.77 43.11 11.61
C CYS A 25 -7.25 42.86 11.59
N ARG A 26 -6.66 42.43 12.71
CA ARG A 26 -5.21 42.20 12.83
C ARG A 26 -4.92 40.70 12.90
N PHE A 27 -4.09 40.24 11.97
CA PHE A 27 -3.63 38.86 11.87
C PHE A 27 -2.11 38.82 12.00
N GLU A 28 -1.63 38.02 12.96
CA GLU A 28 -0.22 37.67 13.07
C GLU A 28 -0.01 36.36 12.32
N TRP A 29 0.44 36.47 11.08
CA TRP A 29 0.59 35.34 10.15
C TRP A 29 1.73 34.41 10.57
N PHE A 30 1.47 33.11 10.55
CA PHE A 30 2.52 32.10 10.80
C PHE A 30 3.36 31.88 9.54
N ARG A 31 2.73 31.92 8.35
CA ARG A 31 3.41 31.76 7.06
C ARG A 31 3.43 33.06 6.25
N PRO A 32 4.61 33.69 6.06
CA PRO A 32 4.73 34.88 5.23
C PRO A 32 4.28 34.68 3.78
N SER A 33 4.52 33.49 3.21
CA SER A 33 4.13 33.16 1.83
C SER A 33 2.61 33.18 1.62
N VAL A 34 1.84 32.80 2.66
CA VAL A 34 0.38 32.86 2.64
C VAL A 34 -0.10 34.29 2.79
N ALA A 35 0.55 35.06 3.67
CA ALA A 35 0.23 36.47 3.88
C ALA A 35 0.47 37.33 2.63
N SER A 36 1.48 37.00 1.84
CA SER A 36 1.79 37.70 0.58
C SER A 36 0.81 37.39 -0.55
N ASN A 37 0.01 36.33 -0.45
CA ASN A 37 -0.99 35.97 -1.47
C ASN A 37 -2.37 36.56 -1.10
N PRO A 38 -2.91 37.53 -1.88
CA PRO A 38 -4.16 38.21 -1.54
C PRO A 38 -5.36 37.28 -1.41
N GLU A 39 -5.50 36.30 -2.29
CA GLU A 39 -6.63 35.37 -2.32
C GLU A 39 -6.61 34.43 -1.12
N GLN A 40 -5.44 33.89 -0.77
CA GLN A 40 -5.27 33.05 0.41
C GLN A 40 -5.50 33.85 1.70
N ALA A 41 -4.94 35.07 1.79
CA ALA A 41 -5.14 35.95 2.93
C ALA A 41 -6.61 36.34 3.10
N GLN A 42 -7.32 36.65 2.02
CA GLN A 42 -8.76 36.95 2.06
C GLN A 42 -9.57 35.73 2.51
N ALA A 43 -9.27 34.54 1.99
CA ALA A 43 -9.94 33.31 2.40
C ALA A 43 -9.78 33.07 3.92
N ILE A 44 -8.58 33.28 4.46
CA ILE A 44 -8.32 33.10 5.89
C ILE A 44 -9.07 34.12 6.74
N ARG A 45 -9.13 35.40 6.32
CA ARG A 45 -9.93 36.42 7.00
C ARG A 45 -11.41 36.03 7.04
N ASN A 46 -11.96 35.58 5.91
CA ASN A 46 -13.36 35.17 5.82
C ASN A 46 -13.67 33.96 6.70
N ILE A 47 -12.81 32.93 6.68
CA ILE A 47 -12.95 31.73 7.53
C ILE A 47 -12.89 32.11 9.00
N VAL A 48 -11.89 32.89 9.41
CA VAL A 48 -11.69 33.26 10.80
C VAL A 48 -12.82 34.15 11.31
N ASN A 49 -13.30 35.12 10.52
CA ASN A 49 -14.42 35.99 10.89
C ASN A 49 -15.82 35.36 10.66
N GLN A 50 -15.88 34.12 10.16
CA GLN A 50 -17.14 33.41 9.90
C GLN A 50 -18.11 34.23 9.03
N THR A 51 -17.61 34.87 7.98
CA THR A 51 -18.40 35.80 7.15
C THR A 51 -19.52 35.11 6.38
N SER A 52 -19.40 33.81 6.11
CA SER A 52 -20.43 33.01 5.44
C SER A 52 -21.41 32.34 6.40
N PHE A 53 -21.25 32.46 7.72
CA PHE A 53 -22.11 31.76 8.68
C PHE A 53 -23.60 32.10 8.47
N PRO A 54 -24.53 31.12 8.54
CA PRO A 54 -24.33 29.70 8.84
C PRO A 54 -23.92 28.82 7.65
N ALA A 55 -23.84 29.37 6.44
CA ALA A 55 -23.44 28.66 5.23
C ALA A 55 -21.94 28.28 5.25
N PRO A 56 -21.55 27.20 4.55
CA PRO A 56 -20.17 26.74 4.54
C PRO A 56 -19.30 27.69 3.70
N TYR A 57 -18.10 27.98 4.18
CA TYR A 57 -17.11 28.71 3.38
C TYR A 57 -16.40 27.73 2.44
N VAL A 58 -16.54 27.92 1.13
CA VAL A 58 -15.94 27.03 0.12
C VAL A 58 -14.62 27.62 -0.38
N LEU A 59 -13.52 26.92 -0.10
CA LEU A 59 -12.20 27.22 -0.67
C LEU A 59 -11.95 26.31 -1.89
N PHE A 60 -12.02 26.89 -3.08
CA PHE A 60 -11.82 26.16 -4.34
C PHE A 60 -10.54 26.60 -5.06
N GLY A 61 -9.91 25.67 -5.81
CA GLY A 61 -8.80 26.00 -6.70
C GLY A 61 -8.13 24.77 -7.33
N PRO A 62 -7.43 24.91 -8.47
CA PRO A 62 -6.66 23.84 -9.14
C PRO A 62 -5.62 23.13 -8.25
N PRO A 63 -5.09 21.97 -8.65
CA PRO A 63 -3.94 21.35 -7.98
C PRO A 63 -2.76 22.32 -7.85
N GLY A 64 -2.04 22.29 -6.73
CA GLY A 64 -0.87 23.15 -6.49
C GLY A 64 -1.15 24.58 -6.00
N THR A 65 -2.41 25.04 -5.95
CA THR A 65 -2.74 26.43 -5.53
C THR A 65 -2.67 26.72 -4.02
N GLY A 66 -2.07 25.82 -3.23
CA GLY A 66 -1.81 26.07 -1.81
C GLY A 66 -3.00 25.89 -0.85
N LYS A 67 -4.12 25.30 -1.29
CA LYS A 67 -5.33 25.07 -0.45
C LYS A 67 -5.02 24.50 0.94
N THR A 68 -4.16 23.48 1.02
CA THR A 68 -3.80 22.85 2.29
C THR A 68 -2.98 23.77 3.19
N SER A 69 -2.13 24.62 2.61
CA SER A 69 -1.40 25.66 3.35
C SER A 69 -2.35 26.74 3.87
N THR A 70 -3.32 27.16 3.06
CA THR A 70 -4.38 28.11 3.46
C THR A 70 -5.20 27.58 4.63
N LEU A 71 -5.62 26.30 4.57
CA LEU A 71 -6.37 25.67 5.66
C LEU A 71 -5.53 25.53 6.94
N ALA A 72 -4.25 25.14 6.84
CA ALA A 72 -3.38 25.03 8.01
C ALA A 72 -3.18 26.38 8.71
N GLU A 73 -2.98 27.47 7.95
CA GLU A 73 -2.89 28.83 8.49
C GLU A 73 -4.21 29.24 9.16
N ALA A 74 -5.36 29.00 8.52
CA ALA A 74 -6.67 29.31 9.11
C ALA A 74 -6.90 28.58 10.45
N ILE A 75 -6.56 27.29 10.53
CA ILE A 75 -6.65 26.51 11.78
C ILE A 75 -5.74 27.12 12.85
N GLY A 76 -4.51 27.49 12.50
CA GLY A 76 -3.58 28.18 13.40
C GLY A 76 -4.11 29.50 13.94
N GLN A 77 -4.72 30.32 13.07
CA GLN A 77 -5.34 31.58 13.45
C GLN A 77 -6.52 31.37 14.41
N ILE A 78 -7.39 30.38 14.15
CA ILE A 78 -8.50 30.03 15.05
C ILE A 78 -7.97 29.57 16.41
N TYR A 79 -6.95 28.71 16.44
CA TYR A 79 -6.32 28.24 17.68
C TYR A 79 -5.78 29.42 18.53
N LYS A 80 -5.09 30.37 17.90
CA LYS A 80 -4.52 31.54 18.59
C LYS A 80 -5.58 32.52 19.07
N LEU A 81 -6.57 32.81 18.23
CA LEU A 81 -7.58 33.85 18.49
C LEU A 81 -8.74 33.35 19.35
N ARG A 82 -8.98 32.03 19.40
CA ARG A 82 -10.10 31.41 20.13
C ARG A 82 -9.65 30.13 20.87
N PRO A 83 -8.95 30.26 22.01
CA PRO A 83 -8.44 29.10 22.75
C PRO A 83 -9.52 28.15 23.29
N SER A 84 -10.79 28.60 23.39
CA SER A 84 -11.92 27.77 23.84
C SER A 84 -12.55 26.91 22.73
N VAL A 85 -12.15 27.11 21.46
CA VAL A 85 -12.75 26.42 20.31
C VAL A 85 -11.91 25.22 19.91
N ASN A 86 -12.57 24.07 19.78
CA ASN A 86 -11.97 22.86 19.21
C ASN A 86 -12.28 22.79 17.71
N VAL A 87 -11.25 22.59 16.89
CA VAL A 87 -11.38 22.47 15.44
C VAL A 87 -11.30 21.02 15.01
N LEU A 88 -12.35 20.50 14.38
CA LEU A 88 -12.34 19.18 13.74
C LEU A 88 -12.01 19.32 12.25
N ALA A 89 -10.87 18.77 11.83
CA ALA A 89 -10.47 18.70 10.43
C ALA A 89 -10.64 17.28 9.88
N VAL A 90 -11.37 17.17 8.77
CA VAL A 90 -11.67 15.89 8.10
C VAL A 90 -11.28 15.95 6.62
N ALA A 91 -10.80 14.83 6.08
CA ALA A 91 -10.45 14.69 4.68
C ALA A 91 -10.81 13.28 4.16
N ALA A 92 -10.95 13.13 2.85
CA ALA A 92 -11.36 11.88 2.21
C ALA A 92 -10.31 10.75 2.30
N SER A 93 -9.03 11.06 2.54
CA SER A 93 -7.96 10.07 2.60
C SER A 93 -6.98 10.33 3.74
N ASN A 94 -6.38 9.25 4.26
CA ASN A 94 -5.37 9.33 5.32
C ASN A 94 -4.13 10.13 4.90
N SER A 95 -3.72 10.05 3.63
CA SER A 95 -2.56 10.81 3.13
C SER A 95 -2.83 12.32 3.18
N VAL A 96 -4.01 12.76 2.75
CA VAL A 96 -4.41 14.18 2.83
C VAL A 96 -4.53 14.65 4.28
N THR A 97 -5.10 13.83 5.18
CA THR A 97 -5.15 14.17 6.60
C THR A 97 -3.76 14.27 7.22
N ASN A 98 -2.84 13.36 6.86
CA ASN A 98 -1.47 13.38 7.37
C ASN A 98 -0.72 14.62 6.89
N GLU A 99 -0.88 14.96 5.62
CA GLU A 99 -0.30 16.14 5.00
C GLU A 99 -0.78 17.44 5.68
N LEU A 100 -2.09 17.56 5.93
CA LEU A 100 -2.64 18.68 6.69
C LEU A 100 -2.11 18.70 8.13
N THR A 101 -2.06 17.53 8.78
CA THR A 101 -1.56 17.39 10.16
C THR A 101 -0.11 17.85 10.26
N SER A 102 0.74 17.48 9.30
CA SER A 102 2.14 17.93 9.25
C SER A 102 2.24 19.46 9.20
N ARG A 103 1.46 20.10 8.32
CA ARG A 103 1.44 21.57 8.20
C ARG A 103 0.90 22.28 9.45
N VAL A 104 -0.05 21.66 10.14
CA VAL A 104 -0.61 22.20 11.39
C VAL A 104 0.38 22.06 12.54
N LEU A 105 1.13 20.96 12.61
CA LEU A 105 2.16 20.73 13.63
C LEU A 105 3.35 21.70 13.53
N GLU A 106 3.56 22.34 12.39
CA GLU A 106 4.53 23.44 12.24
C GLU A 106 4.06 24.72 12.96
N ILE A 107 2.77 24.84 13.28
CA ILE A 107 2.15 26.05 13.83
C ILE A 107 1.66 25.84 15.26
N ILE A 108 0.99 24.71 15.51
CA ILE A 108 0.35 24.37 16.79
C ILE A 108 1.19 23.34 17.55
N PRO A 109 1.41 23.50 18.87
CA PRO A 109 2.12 22.53 19.68
C PRO A 109 1.54 21.13 19.57
N LYS A 110 2.41 20.11 19.41
CA LYS A 110 2.02 18.70 19.23
C LYS A 110 1.07 18.17 20.33
N LYS A 111 1.19 18.68 21.56
CA LYS A 111 0.33 18.30 22.70
C LYS A 111 -1.16 18.64 22.49
N ASP A 112 -1.45 19.61 21.62
CA ASP A 112 -2.80 20.12 21.39
C ASP A 112 -3.39 19.60 20.06
N VAL A 113 -2.64 18.76 19.32
CA VAL A 113 -3.06 18.21 18.03
C VAL A 113 -3.25 16.69 18.13
N TYR A 114 -4.49 16.24 17.96
CA TYR A 114 -4.84 14.83 17.99
C TYR A 114 -5.11 14.29 16.58
N ARG A 115 -4.22 13.43 16.09
CA ARG A 115 -4.47 12.65 14.87
C ARG A 115 -5.13 11.32 15.22
N ILE A 116 -6.45 11.25 15.01
CA ILE A 116 -7.23 10.04 15.28
C ILE A 116 -7.09 9.09 14.10
N PHE A 117 -6.56 7.90 14.33
CA PHE A 117 -6.46 6.83 13.33
C PHE A 117 -7.54 5.78 13.55
N ALA A 118 -8.03 5.17 12.47
CA ALA A 118 -8.81 3.94 12.58
C ALA A 118 -7.97 2.85 13.26
N ARG A 119 -8.61 1.98 14.05
CA ARG A 119 -7.93 0.91 14.79
C ARG A 119 -7.09 -0.01 13.89
N SER A 120 -7.49 -0.18 12.63
CA SER A 120 -6.73 -0.91 11.60
C SER A 120 -5.44 -0.19 11.18
N TYR A 121 -5.45 1.14 11.12
CA TYR A 121 -4.29 1.95 10.73
C TYR A 121 -3.32 2.19 11.89
N ALA A 122 -3.83 2.37 13.12
CA ALA A 122 -3.00 2.37 14.33
C ALA A 122 -2.29 1.02 14.54
N ARG A 123 -2.85 -0.06 13.98
CA ARG A 123 -2.24 -1.38 13.82
C ARG A 123 -1.54 -1.55 12.47
N LYS A 124 -0.92 -0.51 11.92
CA LYS A 124 0.29 -0.71 11.11
C LYS A 124 1.39 -1.24 12.03
N ILE A 125 1.21 -2.49 12.44
CA ILE A 125 2.25 -3.30 12.99
C ILE A 125 3.09 -3.64 11.75
N ASN A 126 4.17 -2.89 11.50
CA ASN A 126 5.12 -3.20 10.42
C ASN A 126 5.78 -4.57 10.59
N VAL A 127 5.54 -5.21 11.75
CA VAL A 127 6.08 -6.48 12.17
C VAL A 127 4.92 -7.44 12.46
N SER A 128 5.06 -8.71 12.11
CA SER A 128 3.97 -9.67 12.35
C SER A 128 3.73 -9.89 13.86
N LEU A 129 2.56 -10.42 14.25
CA LEU A 129 2.34 -10.83 15.65
C LEU A 129 3.42 -11.83 16.10
N LEU A 130 3.81 -12.74 15.21
CA LEU A 130 4.87 -13.71 15.46
C LEU A 130 6.19 -13.01 15.75
N GLU A 131 6.58 -12.06 14.91
CA GLU A 131 7.81 -11.27 15.06
C GLU A 131 7.86 -10.54 16.42
N ARG A 132 6.73 -9.96 16.83
CA ARG A 132 6.61 -9.30 18.15
C ARG A 132 6.75 -10.23 19.33
N ILE A 133 6.30 -11.47 19.18
CA ILE A 133 6.44 -12.49 20.21
C ILE A 133 7.89 -12.97 20.24
N THR A 134 8.48 -13.26 19.08
CA THR A 134 9.86 -13.75 18.96
C THR A 134 10.91 -12.73 19.37
N ASP A 135 10.59 -11.44 19.35
CA ASP A 135 11.46 -10.35 19.85
C ASP A 135 11.59 -10.29 21.38
N LYS A 136 10.78 -11.04 22.14
CA LYS A 136 10.89 -11.09 23.60
C LYS A 136 12.05 -11.98 24.02
N GLU A 137 12.74 -11.63 25.11
CA GLU A 137 13.87 -12.40 25.65
C GLU A 137 13.54 -13.89 25.89
N LEU A 138 12.30 -14.20 26.25
CA LEU A 138 11.80 -15.57 26.41
C LEU A 138 11.97 -16.44 25.15
N TYR A 139 11.95 -15.82 23.97
CA TYR A 139 12.01 -16.47 22.65
C TYR A 139 13.39 -16.33 22.00
N ALA A 140 14.35 -15.67 22.67
CA ALA A 140 15.70 -15.52 22.18
C ALA A 140 16.46 -16.86 22.23
N LYS A 141 17.45 -17.01 21.35
CA LYS A 141 18.38 -18.14 21.42
C LYS A 141 19.23 -18.03 22.68
N ASN A 142 19.51 -19.15 23.33
CA ASN A 142 20.45 -19.21 24.42
C ASN A 142 21.85 -18.74 23.94
N PRO A 143 22.49 -17.76 24.61
CA PRO A 143 23.77 -17.21 24.17
C PRO A 143 24.94 -18.21 24.17
N LEU A 144 24.86 -19.26 25.00
CA LEU A 144 25.92 -20.27 25.15
C LEU A 144 25.75 -21.42 24.14
N THR A 145 24.51 -21.85 23.88
CA THR A 145 24.24 -23.00 23.01
C THR A 145 23.83 -22.59 21.59
N GLY A 146 23.34 -21.36 21.39
CA GLY A 146 22.81 -20.89 20.11
C GLY A 146 21.46 -21.51 19.73
N GLU A 147 20.81 -22.22 20.66
CA GLU A 147 19.54 -22.93 20.43
C GLU A 147 18.36 -22.23 21.10
N TYR A 148 17.16 -22.48 20.58
CA TYR A 148 15.91 -22.02 21.19
C TYR A 148 15.50 -22.94 22.34
N ASP A 149 14.81 -22.40 23.36
CA ASP A 149 14.16 -23.23 24.38
C ASP A 149 13.03 -24.05 23.74
N PRO A 150 13.10 -25.40 23.77
CA PRO A 150 12.10 -26.26 23.12
C PRO A 150 10.71 -26.14 23.74
N ASN A 151 10.57 -25.64 24.97
CA ASN A 151 9.28 -25.44 25.62
C ASN A 151 8.50 -24.25 25.05
N VAL A 152 9.19 -23.28 24.43
CA VAL A 152 8.57 -22.05 23.90
C VAL A 152 8.70 -21.91 22.39
N ILE A 153 9.71 -22.50 21.76
CA ILE A 153 9.88 -22.52 20.30
C ILE A 153 10.37 -23.88 19.85
N THR A 154 9.66 -24.46 18.88
CA THR A 154 10.14 -25.59 18.08
C THR A 154 10.23 -25.17 16.62
N GLN A 155 11.44 -25.15 16.06
CA GLN A 155 11.65 -24.85 14.65
C GLN A 155 11.53 -26.12 13.79
N LEU A 156 10.58 -26.14 12.86
CA LEU A 156 10.46 -27.21 11.87
C LEU A 156 11.49 -26.99 10.74
N ARG A 157 12.40 -27.95 10.58
CA ARG A 157 13.54 -27.82 9.66
C ARG A 157 13.37 -28.55 8.33
N ASN A 158 12.47 -29.52 8.23
CA ASN A 158 12.31 -30.31 7.00
C ASN A 158 11.34 -29.62 6.02
N ASN A 159 11.82 -29.25 4.84
CA ASN A 159 11.01 -28.69 3.76
C ASN A 159 10.63 -29.79 2.76
N PHE A 160 9.33 -29.98 2.53
CA PHE A 160 8.78 -31.04 1.67
C PHE A 160 8.19 -30.50 0.35
N ARG A 161 8.47 -29.24 0.00
CA ARG A 161 7.85 -28.52 -1.12
C ARG A 161 8.83 -28.19 -2.23
N SER A 162 10.02 -27.73 -1.90
CA SER A 162 10.90 -27.01 -2.84
C SER A 162 12.09 -27.84 -3.30
N HIS A 163 12.50 -27.61 -4.55
CA HIS A 163 13.78 -28.10 -5.06
C HIS A 163 14.95 -27.55 -4.20
N PRO A 164 16.01 -28.35 -3.93
CA PRO A 164 17.13 -27.90 -3.07
C PRO A 164 17.72 -26.55 -3.48
N ALA A 165 17.97 -26.33 -4.77
CA ALA A 165 18.50 -25.06 -5.29
C ALA A 165 17.57 -23.85 -5.07
N LEU A 166 16.24 -24.07 -5.06
CA LEU A 166 15.27 -22.99 -4.79
C LEU A 166 15.19 -22.66 -3.28
N LEU A 167 15.45 -23.66 -2.43
CA LEU A 167 15.43 -23.51 -0.98
C LEU A 167 16.69 -22.82 -0.43
N GLU A 168 17.82 -22.97 -1.12
CA GLU A 168 19.14 -22.54 -0.65
C GLU A 168 19.19 -21.07 -0.22
N LEU A 169 18.77 -20.15 -1.11
CA LEU A 169 18.84 -18.72 -0.84
C LEU A 169 17.92 -18.29 0.32
N PRO A 170 16.61 -18.62 0.34
CA PRO A 170 15.76 -18.34 1.50
C PRO A 170 16.27 -18.96 2.79
N ASN A 171 16.80 -20.19 2.73
CA ASN A 171 17.34 -20.88 3.90
C ASN A 171 18.51 -20.10 4.52
N ARG A 172 19.44 -19.62 3.70
CA ARG A 172 20.58 -18.81 4.17
C ARG A 172 20.13 -17.46 4.72
N MET A 173 19.23 -16.77 4.03
CA MET A 173 18.82 -15.40 4.38
C MET A 173 17.94 -15.33 5.64
N PHE A 174 17.00 -16.27 5.80
CA PHE A 174 15.95 -16.15 6.80
C PHE A 174 15.97 -17.25 7.87
N TYR A 175 16.69 -18.35 7.63
CA TYR A 175 16.67 -19.53 8.50
C TYR A 175 18.06 -19.98 8.94
N ALA A 176 19.09 -19.14 8.77
CA ALA A 176 20.48 -19.42 9.14
C ALA A 176 21.01 -20.77 8.59
N GLY A 177 20.53 -21.19 7.42
CA GLY A 177 20.93 -22.44 6.78
C GLY A 177 20.35 -23.72 7.42
N GLN A 178 19.44 -23.61 8.39
CA GLN A 178 18.99 -24.76 9.17
C GLN A 178 17.91 -25.63 8.48
N LEU A 179 17.30 -25.17 7.38
CA LEU A 179 16.32 -25.95 6.63
C LEU A 179 16.98 -27.09 5.85
N ARG A 180 16.25 -28.20 5.75
CA ARG A 180 16.66 -29.46 5.12
C ARG A 180 15.67 -29.78 4.00
N ALA A 181 16.15 -29.86 2.76
CA ALA A 181 15.33 -30.29 1.63
C ALA A 181 14.99 -31.79 1.79
N LYS A 182 13.70 -32.10 1.86
CA LYS A 182 13.15 -33.46 2.02
C LYS A 182 12.05 -33.79 1.00
N ALA A 183 11.76 -32.87 0.08
CA ALA A 183 10.84 -33.09 -1.03
C ALA A 183 11.41 -34.15 -1.99
N SER A 184 10.56 -35.03 -2.52
CA SER A 184 10.98 -36.04 -3.50
C SER A 184 11.26 -35.42 -4.87
N PRO A 185 12.20 -35.97 -5.66
CA PRO A 185 12.48 -35.46 -7.00
C PRO A 185 11.25 -35.39 -7.91
N ASP A 186 10.33 -36.35 -7.81
CA ASP A 186 9.07 -36.40 -8.58
C ASP A 186 8.19 -35.15 -8.41
N LYS A 187 8.32 -34.46 -7.26
CA LYS A 187 7.58 -33.21 -6.99
C LYS A 187 8.35 -31.97 -7.42
N THR A 188 9.68 -32.01 -7.41
CA THR A 188 10.50 -30.79 -7.50
C THR A 188 11.31 -30.64 -8.78
N HIS A 189 11.48 -31.71 -9.57
CA HIS A 189 12.32 -31.73 -10.76
C HIS A 189 11.53 -31.56 -12.07
N TRP A 190 10.28 -31.07 -12.02
CA TRP A 190 9.40 -30.95 -13.19
C TRP A 190 10.04 -30.18 -14.35
N ALA A 191 10.84 -29.14 -14.06
CA ALA A 191 11.52 -28.33 -15.06
C ALA A 191 13.01 -28.65 -15.24
N VAL A 192 13.59 -29.57 -14.46
CA VAL A 192 15.00 -29.93 -14.60
C VAL A 192 15.23 -30.56 -15.97
N GLY A 193 16.22 -30.08 -16.70
CA GLY A 193 16.50 -30.46 -18.08
C GLY A 193 15.79 -29.61 -19.14
N TRP A 194 14.86 -28.72 -18.77
CA TRP A 194 14.11 -27.92 -19.73
C TRP A 194 15.02 -26.98 -20.52
N ASP A 195 14.92 -27.00 -21.85
CA ASP A 195 15.82 -26.27 -22.74
C ASP A 195 15.78 -24.74 -22.55
N ARG A 196 14.70 -24.22 -21.97
CA ARG A 196 14.51 -22.79 -21.69
C ARG A 196 15.19 -22.33 -20.39
N LEU A 197 15.67 -23.25 -19.54
CA LEU A 197 16.38 -22.88 -18.32
C LEU A 197 17.78 -22.34 -18.64
N PRO A 198 18.20 -21.19 -18.06
CA PRO A 198 19.58 -20.72 -18.15
C PRO A 198 20.58 -21.74 -17.60
N ASN A 199 20.19 -22.45 -16.54
CA ASN A 199 20.91 -23.61 -16.02
C ASN A 199 19.94 -24.78 -15.89
N ARG A 200 20.15 -25.84 -16.68
CA ARG A 200 19.25 -27.01 -16.75
C ARG A 200 19.13 -27.79 -15.44
N THR A 201 19.99 -27.58 -14.45
CA THR A 201 19.92 -28.23 -13.13
C THR A 201 19.24 -27.35 -12.06
N VAL A 202 18.97 -26.08 -12.36
CA VAL A 202 18.33 -25.14 -11.43
C VAL A 202 17.01 -24.68 -12.04
N PRO A 203 15.86 -25.12 -11.50
CA PRO A 203 14.54 -24.80 -12.06
C PRO A 203 14.10 -23.37 -11.68
N LEU A 204 14.90 -22.38 -12.06
CA LEU A 204 14.67 -20.95 -11.81
C LEU A 204 15.05 -20.15 -13.06
N ILE A 205 14.16 -19.24 -13.45
CA ILE A 205 14.44 -18.22 -14.46
C ILE A 205 14.20 -16.86 -13.81
N PHE A 206 15.19 -15.98 -13.91
CA PHE A 206 15.02 -14.57 -13.62
C PHE A 206 15.04 -13.80 -14.94
N HIS A 207 13.85 -13.44 -15.44
CA HIS A 207 13.71 -12.73 -16.70
C HIS A 207 13.58 -11.23 -16.42
N HIS A 208 14.58 -10.46 -16.81
CA HIS A 208 14.53 -8.99 -16.73
C HIS A 208 13.63 -8.42 -17.83
N VAL A 209 12.57 -7.72 -17.44
CA VAL A 209 11.64 -7.05 -18.35
C VAL A 209 11.79 -5.54 -18.22
N VAL A 210 12.03 -4.88 -19.35
CA VAL A 210 11.97 -3.41 -19.43
C VAL A 210 10.58 -3.04 -19.93
N GLY A 211 9.84 -2.28 -19.15
CA GLY A 211 8.49 -1.84 -19.47
C GLY A 211 8.16 -0.51 -18.82
N GLU A 212 6.95 -0.01 -19.08
CA GLU A 212 6.40 1.19 -18.46
C GLU A 212 5.10 0.85 -17.73
N MET A 213 4.83 1.54 -16.61
CA MET A 213 3.55 1.34 -15.92
C MET A 213 2.45 2.07 -16.69
N LYS A 214 1.46 1.32 -17.15
CA LYS A 214 0.24 1.86 -17.75
C LYS A 214 -0.81 2.10 -16.69
N GLN A 215 -1.55 3.19 -16.82
CA GLN A 215 -2.70 3.50 -15.98
C GLN A 215 -3.98 2.97 -16.64
N ASP A 216 -4.85 2.36 -15.85
CA ASP A 216 -6.20 1.98 -16.27
C ASP A 216 -7.04 3.23 -16.58
N GLU A 217 -7.75 3.26 -17.70
CA GLU A 217 -8.57 4.40 -18.14
C GLU A 217 -9.64 4.80 -17.11
N ASN A 218 -10.11 3.84 -16.31
CA ASN A 218 -11.20 4.02 -15.36
C ASN A 218 -10.73 4.10 -13.90
N SER A 219 -9.43 4.06 -13.62
CA SER A 219 -8.91 4.14 -12.25
C SER A 219 -7.50 4.74 -12.16
N SER A 220 -7.07 5.10 -10.95
CA SER A 220 -5.67 5.42 -10.67
C SER A 220 -4.78 4.18 -10.55
N SER A 221 -5.31 2.99 -10.85
CA SER A 221 -4.55 1.75 -10.73
C SER A 221 -3.61 1.60 -11.92
N MET A 222 -2.39 1.15 -11.63
CA MET A 222 -1.34 0.98 -12.62
C MET A 222 -0.98 -0.50 -12.75
N TYR A 223 -0.59 -0.92 -13.94
CA TYR A 223 -0.14 -2.28 -14.24
C TYR A 223 1.05 -2.21 -15.19
N ASN A 224 1.86 -3.27 -15.22
CA ASN A 224 2.98 -3.40 -16.14
C ASN A 224 2.56 -4.35 -17.27
N GLU A 225 2.30 -3.79 -18.44
CA GLU A 225 1.88 -4.55 -19.62
C GLU A 225 2.99 -5.49 -20.11
N GLN A 226 4.23 -5.00 -20.21
CA GLN A 226 5.34 -5.81 -20.72
C GLN A 226 5.65 -7.00 -19.81
N GLU A 227 5.57 -6.83 -18.49
CA GLU A 227 5.69 -7.97 -17.56
C GLU A 227 4.55 -8.98 -17.75
N ALA A 228 3.32 -8.50 -18.00
CA ALA A 228 2.18 -9.37 -18.23
C ALA A 228 2.30 -10.15 -19.56
N GLU A 229 2.74 -9.49 -20.63
CA GLU A 229 3.04 -10.11 -21.92
C GLU A 229 4.13 -11.18 -21.79
N GLN A 230 5.19 -10.90 -21.05
CA GLN A 230 6.24 -11.88 -20.81
C GLN A 230 5.76 -13.10 -20.02
N VAL A 231 4.90 -12.88 -19.01
CA VAL A 231 4.25 -13.96 -18.28
C VAL A 231 3.39 -14.81 -19.23
N LEU A 232 2.62 -14.19 -20.12
CA LEU A 232 1.79 -14.89 -21.10
C LEU A 232 2.60 -15.68 -22.12
N SER A 233 3.73 -15.13 -22.58
CA SER A 233 4.65 -15.85 -23.45
C SER A 233 5.16 -17.15 -22.79
N TYR A 234 5.47 -17.12 -21.49
CA TYR A 234 5.83 -18.34 -20.78
C TYR A 234 4.66 -19.30 -20.63
N VAL A 235 3.46 -18.82 -20.32
CA VAL A 235 2.26 -19.67 -20.25
C VAL A 235 1.99 -20.33 -21.60
N GLU A 236 2.10 -19.59 -22.71
CA GLU A 236 1.96 -20.10 -24.08
C GLU A 236 2.92 -21.26 -24.34
N ILE A 237 4.21 -21.06 -24.08
CA ILE A 237 5.24 -22.09 -24.27
C ILE A 237 4.92 -23.33 -23.41
N ILE A 238 4.57 -23.14 -22.14
CA ILE A 238 4.32 -24.26 -21.22
C ILE A 238 3.05 -25.03 -21.62
N MET A 239 2.00 -24.34 -22.04
CA MET A 239 0.73 -24.98 -22.42
C MET A 239 0.80 -25.69 -23.78
N ASN A 240 1.57 -25.14 -24.72
CA ASN A 240 1.69 -25.68 -26.08
C ASN A 240 2.78 -26.76 -26.18
N ASP A 241 3.99 -26.46 -25.70
CA ASP A 241 5.17 -27.30 -25.87
C ASP A 241 5.39 -28.24 -24.68
N GLY A 242 4.81 -27.91 -23.52
CA GLY A 242 5.06 -28.61 -22.27
C GLY A 242 6.43 -28.29 -21.68
N ILE A 243 6.81 -29.07 -20.67
CA ILE A 243 8.11 -28.98 -19.99
C ILE A 243 8.73 -30.37 -20.00
N CYS A 244 9.95 -30.50 -20.51
CA CYS A 244 10.68 -31.76 -20.61
C CYS A 244 9.87 -32.90 -21.27
N GLY A 245 9.11 -32.57 -22.33
CA GLY A 245 8.26 -33.52 -23.05
C GLY A 245 6.96 -33.91 -22.32
N LYS A 246 6.69 -33.33 -21.15
CA LYS A 246 5.44 -33.52 -20.40
C LYS A 246 4.48 -32.37 -20.66
N LYS A 247 3.25 -32.69 -21.06
CA LYS A 247 2.16 -31.71 -21.16
C LYS A 247 1.57 -31.43 -19.77
N LEU A 248 1.32 -30.17 -19.46
CA LEU A 248 0.78 -29.74 -18.15
C LEU A 248 -0.69 -29.36 -18.26
N GLU A 249 -1.42 -29.54 -17.15
CA GLU A 249 -2.74 -28.95 -16.95
C GLU A 249 -2.61 -27.51 -16.48
N GLN A 250 -3.60 -26.67 -16.81
CA GLN A 250 -3.67 -25.27 -16.36
C GLN A 250 -3.55 -25.13 -14.83
N THR A 251 -4.15 -26.07 -14.10
CA THR A 251 -4.16 -26.12 -12.64
C THR A 251 -2.78 -26.31 -12.01
N ALA A 252 -1.78 -26.75 -12.79
CA ALA A 252 -0.40 -26.91 -12.37
C ALA A 252 0.40 -25.58 -12.39
N ILE A 253 -0.19 -24.50 -12.92
CA ILE A 253 0.43 -23.18 -13.05
C ILE A 253 -0.21 -22.22 -12.04
N GLY A 254 0.64 -21.48 -11.33
CA GLY A 254 0.27 -20.37 -10.47
C GLY A 254 0.98 -19.10 -10.88
N ILE A 255 0.27 -17.96 -10.85
CA ILE A 255 0.84 -16.64 -11.13
C ILE A 255 0.61 -15.73 -9.92
N ILE A 256 1.68 -15.13 -9.43
CA ILE A 256 1.64 -14.23 -8.27
C ILE A 256 2.18 -12.84 -8.60
N THR A 257 1.54 -11.83 -8.03
CA THR A 257 1.95 -10.44 -8.15
C THR A 257 1.46 -9.60 -6.97
N PRO A 258 2.22 -8.63 -6.46
CA PRO A 258 1.79 -7.86 -5.29
C PRO A 258 0.63 -6.88 -5.58
N TYR A 259 0.30 -6.61 -6.84
CA TYR A 259 -0.68 -5.57 -7.21
C TYR A 259 -1.99 -6.15 -7.73
N ALA A 260 -3.11 -5.74 -7.12
CA ALA A 260 -4.45 -6.19 -7.51
C ALA A 260 -4.82 -5.79 -8.96
N SER A 261 -4.33 -4.65 -9.44
CA SER A 261 -4.46 -4.23 -10.85
C SER A 261 -3.75 -5.19 -11.80
N GLN A 262 -2.52 -5.59 -11.49
CA GLN A 262 -1.77 -6.60 -12.25
C GLN A 262 -2.48 -7.95 -12.24
N VAL A 263 -3.04 -8.37 -11.08
CA VAL A 263 -3.85 -9.60 -10.98
C VAL A 263 -5.03 -9.56 -11.95
N ARG A 264 -5.79 -8.46 -11.95
CA ARG A 264 -6.96 -8.29 -12.83
C ARG A 264 -6.55 -8.35 -14.30
N TYR A 265 -5.53 -7.58 -14.66
CA TYR A 265 -5.03 -7.49 -16.03
C TYR A 265 -4.57 -8.86 -16.56
N LEU A 266 -3.78 -9.60 -15.76
CA LEU A 266 -3.36 -10.96 -16.11
C LEU A 266 -4.54 -11.92 -16.28
N LYS A 267 -5.54 -11.87 -15.38
CA LYS A 267 -6.74 -12.70 -15.51
C LYS A 267 -7.49 -12.43 -16.80
N ASP A 268 -7.63 -11.16 -17.17
CA ASP A 268 -8.31 -10.78 -18.41
C ASP A 268 -7.56 -11.31 -19.64
N LEU A 269 -6.23 -11.18 -19.68
CA LEU A 269 -5.39 -11.70 -20.76
C LEU A 269 -5.40 -13.24 -20.87
N LEU A 270 -5.41 -13.95 -19.75
CA LEU A 270 -5.51 -15.42 -19.72
C LEU A 270 -6.89 -15.89 -20.17
N ASN A 271 -7.95 -15.21 -19.71
CA ASN A 271 -9.33 -15.53 -20.06
C ASN A 271 -9.58 -15.38 -21.57
N MET A 272 -9.02 -14.34 -22.19
CA MET A 272 -9.11 -14.13 -23.64
C MET A 272 -8.45 -15.26 -24.45
N ARG A 273 -7.44 -15.93 -23.88
CA ARG A 273 -6.78 -17.10 -24.49
C ARG A 273 -7.39 -18.45 -24.08
N GLY A 274 -8.46 -18.44 -23.28
CA GLY A 274 -9.14 -19.66 -22.83
C GLY A 274 -8.47 -20.37 -21.63
N TRP A 275 -7.50 -19.76 -20.96
CA TRP A 275 -6.81 -20.35 -19.80
C TRP A 275 -7.43 -19.92 -18.47
N LYS A 276 -8.67 -20.34 -18.23
CA LYS A 276 -9.47 -19.91 -17.08
C LYS A 276 -9.09 -20.60 -15.77
N ASP A 277 -8.42 -21.74 -15.84
CA ASP A 277 -8.09 -22.57 -14.67
C ASP A 277 -6.67 -22.30 -14.13
N ILE A 278 -5.93 -21.38 -14.76
CA ILE A 278 -4.65 -20.88 -14.24
C ILE A 278 -4.93 -19.92 -13.08
N GLU A 279 -4.35 -20.24 -11.93
CA GLU A 279 -4.61 -19.48 -10.71
C GLU A 279 -3.74 -18.21 -10.65
N VAL A 280 -4.38 -17.04 -10.66
CA VAL A 280 -3.71 -15.74 -10.49
C VAL A 280 -4.18 -15.06 -9.20
N GLY A 281 -3.25 -14.62 -8.36
CA GLY A 281 -3.57 -13.97 -7.10
C GLY A 281 -2.46 -13.07 -6.56
N SER A 282 -2.80 -12.30 -5.53
CA SER A 282 -1.80 -11.52 -4.79
C SER A 282 -0.91 -12.41 -3.93
N THR A 283 0.23 -11.88 -3.49
CA THR A 283 1.13 -12.55 -2.53
C THR A 283 0.40 -13.01 -1.27
N GLU A 284 -0.55 -12.21 -0.78
CA GLU A 284 -1.38 -12.53 0.38
C GLU A 284 -2.39 -13.64 0.08
N GLN A 285 -3.01 -13.61 -1.10
CA GLN A 285 -4.00 -14.62 -1.51
C GLN A 285 -3.37 -16.01 -1.74
N TYR A 286 -2.09 -16.03 -2.13
CA TYR A 286 -1.34 -17.26 -2.37
C TYR A 286 -0.71 -17.86 -1.10
N GLN A 287 -0.84 -17.20 0.05
CA GLN A 287 -0.24 -17.69 1.29
C GLN A 287 -0.79 -19.08 1.65
N GLY A 288 0.12 -20.04 1.82
CA GLY A 288 -0.22 -21.44 2.14
C GLY A 288 -0.52 -22.33 0.92
N ARG A 289 -0.68 -21.75 -0.28
CA ARG A 289 -0.87 -22.50 -1.53
C ARG A 289 0.47 -22.90 -2.15
N GLU A 290 0.44 -23.91 -3.01
CA GLU A 290 1.60 -24.36 -3.79
C GLU A 290 1.17 -24.84 -5.17
N LYS A 291 2.03 -24.64 -6.17
CA LYS A 291 1.88 -25.19 -7.52
C LYS A 291 3.22 -25.76 -8.00
N PRO A 292 3.19 -26.76 -8.90
CA PRO A 292 4.41 -27.25 -9.56
C PRO A 292 5.17 -26.15 -10.30
N ILE A 293 4.46 -25.26 -11.01
CA ILE A 293 5.06 -24.14 -11.75
C ILE A 293 4.51 -22.82 -11.22
N MET A 294 5.41 -21.93 -10.82
CA MET A 294 5.08 -20.59 -10.35
C MET A 294 5.70 -19.54 -11.26
N LEU A 295 4.90 -18.58 -11.72
CA LEU A 295 5.31 -17.37 -12.40
C LEU A 295 5.12 -16.18 -11.45
N MET A 296 6.11 -15.32 -11.33
CA MET A 296 6.05 -14.15 -10.46
C MET A 296 6.39 -12.89 -11.23
N THR A 297 5.57 -11.86 -11.06
CA THR A 297 5.78 -10.52 -11.64
C THR A 297 5.82 -9.50 -10.52
N THR A 298 6.78 -8.58 -10.61
CA THR A 298 6.96 -7.49 -9.66
C THR A 298 5.89 -6.44 -9.81
N GLY A 299 5.34 -6.22 -11.01
CA GLY A 299 4.19 -5.36 -11.29
C GLY A 299 4.39 -3.87 -10.99
N LYS A 300 5.60 -3.47 -10.60
CA LYS A 300 6.07 -2.08 -10.50
C LYS A 300 7.46 -1.97 -11.07
N ILE A 301 7.71 -0.84 -11.72
CA ILE A 301 9.04 -0.36 -12.01
C ILE A 301 9.50 0.38 -10.75
N THR A 302 10.63 -0.04 -10.22
CA THR A 302 11.33 0.76 -9.21
C THR A 302 12.29 1.65 -10.00
N GLU A 303 12.27 2.97 -9.77
CA GLU A 303 13.39 3.81 -10.23
C GLU A 303 14.69 3.18 -9.72
N ARG A 304 15.70 3.15 -10.61
CA ARG A 304 17.03 2.58 -10.39
C ARG A 304 17.41 2.49 -8.91
N LEU A 305 17.70 1.28 -8.43
CA LEU A 305 18.63 1.13 -7.32
C LEU A 305 19.99 1.65 -7.83
N VAL A 306 20.28 2.91 -7.51
CA VAL A 306 21.61 3.52 -7.66
C VAL A 306 22.57 2.85 -6.69
#